data_AF-A0A9X2JJ42-F1
#
_entry.id   AF-A0A9X2JJ42-F1
#
_cell.length_a   1.000
_cell.length_b   1.000
_cell.length_c   1.000
_cell.angle_alpha   90.00
_cell.angle_beta   90.00
_cell.angle_gamma   90.00
#
_symmetry.space_group_name_H-M   'P 1'
#
loop_
_entity.id
_entity.type
_entity.pdbx_description
1 polymer ?
#
loop_
_entity_poly.entity_id
_entity_poly.type
_entity_poly.pdbx_seq_one_letter_code
_entity_poly.pdbx_strand_id
1 'polypeptide(L)' 'MTIDKSLKVKRGMNTNRSVLTRVERLKVLQDSGRWDEGDSPLGLPKVRVRKLTMKKKKKKAKEDEDE' A
#
# COMPACT_ATOMS: atom_id res chain seq x y z
N MET A 1 20.89 28.64 10.20
CA MET A 1 21.14 27.25 10.65
C MET A 1 21.34 26.37 9.43
N THR A 2 22.60 26.05 9.13
CA THR A 2 22.99 25.19 8.01
C THR A 2 22.92 23.74 8.46
N ILE A 3 22.09 22.93 7.78
CA ILE A 3 22.03 21.48 7.99
C ILE A 3 23.22 20.82 7.26
N ASP A 4 23.91 19.90 7.92
CA ASP A 4 24.98 19.15 7.28
C ASP A 4 24.44 18.29 6.12
N LYS A 5 25.22 18.14 5.05
CA LYS A 5 24.79 17.41 3.84
C LYS A 5 24.43 15.95 4.12
N SER A 6 25.01 15.34 5.16
CA SER A 6 24.69 13.97 5.59
C SER A 6 23.31 13.88 6.27
N LEU A 7 22.88 14.95 6.94
CA LEU A 7 21.58 15.05 7.60
C LEU A 7 20.45 15.41 6.63
N LYS A 8 20.79 15.78 5.40
CA LYS A 8 19.81 16.07 4.35
C LYS A 8 19.21 14.76 3.83
N VAL A 9 17.92 14.54 4.10
CA VAL A 9 17.17 13.40 3.55
C VAL A 9 17.19 13.50 2.01
N LYS A 10 17.96 12.61 1.37
CA LYS A 10 18.17 12.65 -0.10
C LYS A 10 16.95 12.25 -0.90
N ARG A 11 16.10 11.37 -0.35
CA ARG A 11 14.86 10.93 -0.98
C ARG A 11 13.91 10.39 0.10
N GLY A 12 12.61 10.58 -0.08
CA GLY A 12 11.59 9.97 0.77
C GLY A 12 11.58 8.44 0.66
N MET A 13 10.59 7.80 1.30
CA MET A 13 10.44 6.35 1.26
C MET A 13 10.15 5.86 -0.17
N ASN A 14 11.13 5.21 -0.79
CA ASN A 14 11.01 4.64 -2.14
C ASN A 14 10.46 3.23 -2.16
N THR A 15 10.29 2.63 -0.99
CA THR A 15 9.84 1.26 -0.83
C THR A 15 8.39 1.26 -0.36
N ASN A 16 7.67 0.22 -0.75
CA ASN A 16 6.32 0.01 -0.24
C ASN A 16 6.40 -0.31 1.26
N ARG A 17 5.60 0.40 2.06
CA ARG A 17 5.45 0.12 3.50
C ARG A 17 4.86 -1.27 3.74
N SER A 18 5.21 -1.86 4.88
CA SER A 18 4.74 -3.20 5.28
C SER A 18 3.34 -3.19 5.89
N VAL A 19 2.96 -2.11 6.58
CA VAL A 19 1.70 -1.95 7.31
C VAL A 19 0.97 -0.71 6.82
N LEU A 20 -0.36 -0.79 6.76
CA LEU A 20 -1.24 0.34 6.42
C LEU A 20 -1.15 1.47 7.47
N THR A 21 -1.47 2.69 7.07
CA THR A 21 -1.57 3.82 8.03
C THR A 21 -2.70 3.57 9.02
N ARG A 22 -2.73 4.30 10.15
CA ARG A 22 -3.79 4.14 11.16
C ARG A 22 -5.19 4.30 10.55
N VAL A 23 -5.40 5.34 9.75
CA VAL A 23 -6.69 5.62 9.08
C VAL A 23 -7.10 4.48 8.15
N GLU A 24 -6.17 3.98 7.35
CA GLU A 24 -6.42 2.83 6.48
C GLU A 24 -6.71 1.55 7.26
N ARG A 25 -6.04 1.35 8.41
CA ARG A 25 -6.30 0.20 9.29
C ARG A 25 -7.68 0.25 9.90
N LEU A 26 -8.13 1.42 10.38
CA LEU A 26 -9.48 1.59 10.91
C LEU A 26 -10.53 1.19 9.87
N LYS A 27 -10.40 1.70 8.64
CA LYS A 27 -11.31 1.34 7.54
C LYS A 27 -11.34 -0.17 7.29
N VAL A 28 -10.18 -0.81 7.15
CA VAL A 28 -10.12 -2.27 6.90
C VAL A 28 -10.65 -3.07 8.09
N LEU A 29 -10.43 -2.61 9.32
CA LEU A 29 -10.91 -3.29 10.52
C LEU A 29 -12.42 -3.15 10.68
N GLN A 30 -12.97 -1.97 10.39
CA GLN A 30 -14.40 -1.71 10.33
C GLN A 30 -15.07 -2.59 9.26
N ASP A 31 -14.52 -2.64 8.05
CA ASP A 31 -15.00 -3.51 6.97
C ASP A 31 -14.98 -5.00 7.36
N SER A 32 -14.08 -5.40 8.27
CA SER A 32 -13.95 -6.77 8.77
C SER A 32 -14.72 -7.07 10.06
N GLY A 33 -15.46 -6.09 10.60
CA GLY A 33 -16.20 -6.21 11.87
C GLY A 33 -15.31 -6.43 13.09
N ARG A 34 -14.05 -5.97 13.06
CA ARG A 34 -13.08 -6.11 14.16
C ARG A 34 -12.84 -4.81 14.94
N TRP A 35 -13.55 -3.74 14.56
CA TRP A 35 -13.45 -2.42 15.18
C TRP A 35 -14.76 -1.67 14.95
N ASP A 36 -15.34 -1.13 16.01
CA ASP A 36 -16.56 -0.31 15.99
C ASP A 36 -16.29 1.13 16.46
N GLU A 37 -17.23 2.05 16.23
CA GLU A 37 -17.06 3.51 16.45
C GLU A 37 -16.92 3.94 17.93
N GLY A 38 -16.95 3.00 18.88
CA GLY A 38 -16.63 3.23 20.30
C GLY A 38 -15.26 2.67 20.74
N ASP A 39 -14.61 1.88 19.89
CA ASP A 39 -13.35 1.24 20.21
C ASP A 39 -12.17 2.21 20.09
N SER A 40 -11.13 1.96 20.89
CA SER A 40 -9.97 2.86 20.98
C SER A 40 -9.25 3.07 19.62
N PRO A 41 -8.90 4.34 19.32
CA PRO A 41 -7.94 4.80 18.33
C PRO A 41 -6.67 3.98 18.07
N LEU A 42 -6.23 3.42 19.19
CA LEU A 42 -4.84 3.15 19.53
C LEU A 42 -4.68 1.65 19.75
N GLY A 43 -3.47 1.14 19.56
CA GLY A 43 -3.21 -0.30 19.71
C GLY A 43 -3.82 -1.19 18.62
N LEU A 44 -4.32 -0.61 17.52
CA LEU A 44 -4.93 -1.39 16.43
C LEU A 44 -4.01 -2.51 15.92
N PRO A 45 -4.56 -3.68 15.54
CA PRO A 45 -3.79 -4.77 14.95
C PRO A 45 -3.07 -4.33 13.67
N LYS A 46 -1.95 -4.99 13.37
CA LYS A 46 -1.15 -4.68 12.18
C LYS A 46 -1.82 -5.26 10.93
N VAL A 47 -2.23 -4.40 10.00
CA VAL A 47 -2.81 -4.82 8.71
C VAL A 47 -1.77 -4.62 7.60
N ARG A 48 -1.42 -5.71 6.91
CA ARG A 48 -0.41 -5.71 5.84
C ARG A 48 -0.93 -5.04 4.56
N VAL A 49 -0.07 -4.31 3.87
CA VAL A 49 -0.36 -3.80 2.51
C VAL A 49 -0.40 -4.96 1.52
N ARG A 50 -1.56 -5.19 0.88
CA ARG A 50 -1.70 -6.21 -0.16
C ARG A 50 -1.05 -5.72 -1.46
N LYS A 51 -0.06 -6.46 -1.97
CA LYS A 51 0.55 -6.19 -3.27
C LYS A 51 -0.25 -6.93 -4.34
N LEU A 52 -1.02 -6.20 -5.14
CA LEU A 52 -1.69 -6.75 -6.31
C LEU A 52 -0.65 -7.01 -7.38
N THR A 53 -0.37 -8.28 -7.68
CA THR A 53 0.40 -8.67 -8.86
C THR A 53 -0.58 -8.88 -10.01
N MET A 54 -0.62 -7.94 -10.96
CA MET A 54 -1.39 -8.15 -12.18
C MET A 54 -0.71 -9.23 -13.01
N LYS A 55 -1.41 -10.34 -13.30
CA LYS A 55 -0.94 -11.32 -14.28
C LYS A 55 -0.79 -10.62 -15.63
N LYS A 56 0.37 -10.75 -16.27
CA LYS A 56 0.66 -10.19 -17.59
C LYS A 56 -0.39 -10.72 -18.58
N LYS A 57 -1.22 -9.85 -19.17
CA LYS A 57 -2.13 -10.24 -20.26
C LYS A 57 -1.29 -10.86 -21.39
N LYS A 58 -1.63 -12.07 -21.80
CA LYS A 58 -1.06 -12.70 -22.99
C LYS A 58 -1.43 -11.81 -24.18
N LYS A 59 -0.45 -11.28 -24.92
CA LYS A 59 -0.70 -10.60 -26.20
C LYS A 59 -1.42 -11.63 -27.08
N LYS A 60 -2.65 -11.33 -27.51
CA LYS A 60 -3.30 -12.09 -28.59
C LYS A 60 -2.35 -12.02 -29.79
N ALA A 61 -1.96 -13.18 -30.31
CA ALA A 61 -1.24 -13.26 -31.57
C ALA A 61 -2.08 -12.52 -32.62
N LYS A 62 -1.42 -11.71 -33.45
CA LYS A 62 -1.95 -11.31 -34.75
C LYS A 62 -2.14 -12.61 -35.54
N GLU A 63 -3.39 -13.04 -35.64
CA GLU A 63 -3.87 -13.99 -36.63
C GLU A 63 -5.08 -13.25 -37.23
N ASP A 64 -4.76 -12.42 -38.22
CA ASP A 64 -5.64 -11.91 -39.28
C ASP A 64 -4.79 -10.98 -40.17
N GLU A 65 -4.10 -11.59 -41.14
CA GLU A 65 -3.81 -11.00 -42.47
C GLU A 65 -3.49 -12.20 -43.39
N ASP A 66 -4.53 -13.00 -43.65
CA ASP A 66 -4.65 -13.76 -44.90
C ASP A 66 -5.01 -12.74 -45.99
N GLU A 67 -3.99 -12.19 -46.66
CA GLU A 67 -3.91 -11.96 -48.12
C GLU A 67 -2.47 -11.63 -48.55
#